data_AF-A0A660T295-F1
#
_entry.id   AF-A0A660T295-F1
#
_cell.length_a   1.000
_cell.length_b   1.000
_cell.length_c   1.000
_cell.angle_alpha   90.00
_cell.angle_beta   90.00
_cell.angle_gamma   90.00
#
_symmetry.space_group_name_H-M   'P 1'
#
loop_
_entity.id
_entity.type
_entity.pdbx_description
1 polymer ?
#
loop_
_entity_poly.entity_id
_entity_poly.type
_entity_poly.pdbx_seq_one_letter_code
_entity_poly.pdbx_strand_id
1 'polypeptide(L)' 'MKYLLDTCVVSEIIKPRPSENVISWLQNQSEDNLYLSVLTFGEIEKGIEKLAKGTRKNHLKLWVEDDL' A
#
# COMPACT_ATOMS: atom_id res chain seq x y z
N MET A 1 -7.13 -15.36 11.98
CA MET A 1 -8.20 -15.00 11.00
C MET A 1 -7.51 -14.59 9.72
N LYS A 2 -8.15 -14.74 8.55
CA LYS A 2 -7.59 -14.29 7.27
C LYS A 2 -8.16 -12.91 6.91
N TYR A 3 -7.33 -12.04 6.35
CA TYR A 3 -7.68 -10.66 6.00
C TYR A 3 -7.36 -10.39 4.55
N LEU A 4 -8.30 -9.80 3.82
CA LEU A 4 -8.04 -9.20 2.52
C LEU A 4 -7.79 -7.71 2.76
N LEU A 5 -6.59 -7.23 2.44
CA LEU A 5 -6.20 -5.85 2.65
C LEU A 5 -6.83 -4.97 1.58
N ASP A 6 -7.39 -3.84 2.03
CA ASP A 6 -7.86 -2.79 1.14
C ASP A 6 -6.72 -1.83 0.77
N THR A 7 -6.90 -1.12 -0.33
CA THR A 7 -5.96 -0.13 -0.85
C THR A 7 -5.61 0.93 0.18
N CYS A 8 -6.55 1.33 1.05
CA CYS A 8 -6.29 2.32 2.09
C CYS A 8 -5.26 1.85 3.13
N VAL A 9 -5.27 0.56 3.50
CA VAL A 9 -4.35 -0.02 4.48
C VAL A 9 -2.96 -0.15 3.88
N VAL A 10 -2.87 -0.66 2.66
CA VAL A 10 -1.60 -0.80 1.93
C VAL A 10 -0.97 0.57 1.68
N SER A 11 -1.77 1.55 1.26
CA SER A 11 -1.32 2.93 1.05
C SER A 11 -0.84 3.61 2.34
N GLU A 12 -1.29 3.16 3.52
CA GLU A 12 -0.87 3.73 4.80
C GLU A 12 0.61 3.47 5.05
N ILE A 13 1.13 2.31 4.65
CA ILE A 13 2.51 1.85 4.92
C ILE A 13 3.55 2.82 4.34
N ILE A 14 3.26 3.42 3.19
CA ILE A 14 4.19 4.35 2.50
C ILE A 14 3.92 5.83 2.78
N LYS A 15 2.94 6.16 3.63
CA LYS A 15 2.71 7.57 3.98
C LYS A 15 3.88 8.11 4.80
N PRO A 16 4.29 9.38 4.60
CA PRO A 16 5.33 10.01 5.43
C PRO A 16 4.99 10.05 6.94
N ARG A 17 3.70 9.99 7.27
CA ARG A 17 3.17 9.93 8.65
C ARG A 17 2.03 8.92 8.67
N PRO A 18 2.32 7.62 8.87
CA PRO A 18 1.30 6.58 8.91
C PRO A 18 0.54 6.61 10.23
N SER A 19 -0.67 6.09 10.24
CA SER A 19 -1.40 5.81 11.49
C SER A 19 -0.72 4.69 12.28
N GLU A 20 -0.26 5.00 13.50
CA GLU A 20 0.38 4.02 14.40
C GLU A 20 -0.51 2.81 14.68
N ASN A 21 -1.83 3.01 14.77
CA ASN A 21 -2.79 1.94 15.00
C ASN A 21 -2.83 0.93 13.84
N VAL A 22 -2.75 1.42 12.60
CA VAL A 22 -2.74 0.56 11.41
C VAL A 22 -1.44 -0.24 11.34
N ILE A 23 -0.31 0.42 11.58
CA ILE A 23 1.00 -0.24 11.59
C ILE A 23 1.08 -1.29 12.70
N SER A 24 0.64 -0.97 13.91
CA SER A 24 0.64 -1.92 15.03
C SER A 24 -0.29 -3.10 14.75
N TRP A 25 -1.46 -2.87 14.14
CA TRP A 25 -2.36 -3.96 13.78
C TRP A 25 -1.71 -4.90 12.74
N LEU A 26 -1.08 -4.34 11.70
CA LEU A 26 -0.37 -5.12 10.67
C LEU A 26 0.76 -5.96 11.27
N GLN A 27 1.59 -5.37 12.14
CA GLN A 27 2.70 -6.05 12.81
C GLN A 27 2.27 -7.21 13.72
N ASN A 28 1.02 -7.18 14.20
CA ASN A 28 0.46 -8.25 15.02
C ASN A 28 -0.18 -9.37 14.20
N GLN A 29 -0.25 -9.26 12.86
CA GLN A 29 -0.76 -10.33 12.00
C GLN A 29 0.38 -11.21 11.48
N SER A 30 0.12 -12.50 11.34
CA SER A 30 0.98 -13.38 10.55
C SER A 30 0.76 -13.09 9.06
N GLU A 31 1.85 -12.95 8.32
CA GLU A 31 1.86 -12.60 6.89
C GLU A 31 1.04 -13.59 6.04
N ASP A 32 1.09 -14.89 6.34
CA ASP A 32 0.30 -15.95 5.67
C ASP A 32 -1.23 -15.77 5.76
N ASN A 33 -1.67 -14.86 6.63
CA ASN A 33 -3.06 -14.51 6.82
C ASN A 33 -3.45 -13.18 6.15
N LEU A 34 -2.51 -12.47 5.53
CA LEU A 34 -2.74 -11.23 4.81
C LEU A 34 -2.77 -11.51 3.31
N TYR A 35 -3.87 -11.14 2.67
CA TYR A 35 -4.09 -11.34 1.24
C TYR A 35 -4.29 -9.98 0.58
N LEU A 36 -3.91 -9.88 -0.69
CA LEU A 36 -4.08 -8.68 -1.50
C LEU A 36 -4.89 -9.01 -2.75
N SER A 37 -5.82 -8.13 -3.10
CA SER A 37 -6.57 -8.26 -4.35
C SER A 37 -5.74 -7.72 -5.52
N VAL A 38 -5.79 -8.39 -6.67
CA VAL A 38 -5.19 -7.85 -7.91
C VAL A 38 -5.80 -6.48 -8.28
N LEU A 39 -7.06 -6.22 -7.88
CA LEU A 39 -7.68 -4.91 -8.09
C LEU A 39 -7.00 -3.80 -7.27
N THR A 40 -6.45 -4.11 -6.10
CA THR A 40 -5.74 -3.14 -5.27
C THR A 40 -4.53 -2.57 -6.00
N PHE A 41 -3.78 -3.38 -6.75
CA PHE A 41 -2.69 -2.88 -7.60
C PHE A 41 -3.19 -1.85 -8.63
N GLY A 42 -4.28 -2.15 -9.34
CA GLY A 42 -4.86 -1.23 -10.31
C GLY A 42 -5.37 0.08 -9.68
N GLU A 43 -5.89 0.04 -8.46
CA GLU A 43 -6.28 1.23 -7.71
C GLU A 43 -5.08 2.09 -7.32
N ILE A 44 -3.99 1.47 -6.86
CA ILE A 44 -2.74 2.15 -6.50
C ILE A 44 -2.13 2.80 -7.76
N GLU A 45 -1.96 2.05 -8.84
CA GLU A 45 -1.41 2.56 -10.11
C GLU A 45 -2.23 3.73 -10.64
N LYS A 46 -3.57 3.61 -10.64
CA LYS A 46 -4.48 4.69 -11.02
C LYS A 46 -4.32 5.92 -10.13
N GLY A 47 -4.09 5.72 -8.83
CA GLY A 47 -3.80 6.79 -7.88
C GLY A 47 -2.49 7.52 -8.19
N ILE A 48 -1.43 6.75 -8.46
CA ILE A 48 -0.10 7.27 -8.85
C ILE A 48 -0.18 8.04 -10.17
N GLU A 49 -0.92 7.52 -11.15
CA GLU A 49 -1.03 8.15 -12.46
C GLU A 49 -1.66 9.55 -12.41
N LYS A 50 -2.57 9.79 -11.45
CA LYS A 50 -3.20 11.09 -11.22
C LYS A 50 -2.25 12.15 -10.63
N LEU A 51 -1.10 11.76 -10.08
CA LEU A 51 -0.14 12.71 -9.53
C LEU A 51 0.55 13.49 -10.65
N ALA A 52 0.93 14.73 -10.34
CA ALA A 52 1.81 15.51 -11.21
C ALA A 52 3.15 14.79 -11.40
N LYS A 53 3.76 14.96 -12.57
CA LYS A 53 5.12 14.44 -12.83
C LYS A 53 6.09 15.02 -11.81
N GLY A 54 6.94 14.17 -11.25
CA GLY A 54 7.95 14.57 -10.26
C GLY A 54 8.38 13.42 -9.37
N THR A 55 9.26 13.74 -8.41
CA THR A 55 9.93 12.77 -7.54
C THR A 55 8.94 11.85 -6.82
N ARG A 56 7.84 12.39 -6.29
CA ARG A 56 6.82 11.59 -5.59
C ARG A 56 6.16 10.54 -6.48
N LYS A 57 5.81 10.90 -7.72
CA LYS A 57 5.21 9.95 -8.67
C LYS A 57 6.18 8.84 -9.01
N ASN A 58 7.44 9.18 -9.29
CA ASN A 58 8.47 8.21 -9.64
C ASN A 58 8.79 7.27 -8.47
N HIS A 59 8.89 7.81 -7.25
CA HIS A 59 9.14 7.00 -6.06
C HIS A 59 8.01 5.99 -5.80
N LEU A 60 6.75 6.42 -5.91
CA LEU A 60 5.61 5.52 -5.72
C LEU A 60 5.51 4.45 -6.83
N LYS A 61 5.93 4.76 -8.06
CA LYS A 61 6.00 3.75 -9.13
C LYS A 61 7.01 2.66 -8.80
N LEU A 62 8.23 3.06 -8.46
CA LEU A 62 9.29 2.11 -8.07
C LEU A 62 8.85 1.25 -6.89
N TRP A 63 8.23 1.86 -5.89
CA TRP A 63 7.71 1.10 -4.74
C TRP A 63 6.69 0.03 -5.14
N VAL A 64 5.74 0.32 -6.04
CA VAL A 64 4.77 -0.69 -6.50
C VAL A 64 5.45 -1.81 -7.30
N GLU A 65 6.49 -1.50 -8.07
CA GLU A 65 7.17 -2.45 -8.95
C GLU A 65 8.17 -3.34 -8.19
N ASP A 66 8.88 -2.78 -7.21
CA ASP A 66 10.04 -3.42 -6.57
C ASP A 66 9.79 -3.86 -5.12
N ASP A 67 8.87 -3.21 -4.38
CA ASP A 67 8.74 -3.37 -2.92
C ASP A 67 7.37 -3.91 -2.44
N LEU A 68 6.32 -3.87 -3.27
CA LEU A 68 4.95 -4.31 -2.91
C LEU A 68 4.65 -5.74 -3.37
#